data_AF-A0A523BV82-F1
#
_entry.id   AF-A0A523BV82-F1
#
_cell.length_a   1.000
_cell.length_b   1.000
_cell.length_c   1.000
_cell.angle_alpha   90.00
_cell.angle_beta   90.00
_cell.angle_gamma   90.00
#
_symmetry.space_group_name_H-M   'P 1'
#
loop_
_entity.id
_entity.type
_entity.pdbx_description
1 polymer ?
#
loop_
_entity_poly.entity_id
_entity_poly.type
_entity_poly.pdbx_seq_one_letter_code
_entity_poly.pdbx_strand_id
1 'polypeptide(L)'
;MDGANLRNPEALCVAKQKFNNLDAYESFIKTSIKPWSPAQRIALAAGMAERWLHAYETFSNSENWGDPAVLRRSLAAGWNRLGGQASSAVNWHSLSQQVQNITPHMDDFDAIEALCACAMVQYAIDCCTEKDNNTPALMAVLSGLEAVQPDLLDGDPVPARMWNNSAIHREIDKQVRLIETIQSMGSADMGYQAVQALLADPQMAGEIQPRDESGPVGRTNQEIYEQYRQIIQMDIKGAAKGLDPRKNPQMAAMLYLAAWMGRYSRRKQMLSGEYGPLMDRTAVQRLLAKNRAKDQAVTATPVWDANAQWTIDVFYQNTMNGLDARSPESPHGYGPSLRRLWVEAKQRNLNDAEAWEAIEAWARYQPEAWGRKSKVAATNSAALQAALALPLSWSATGNPDVPWKTEVDGNSWQVRLNDFPDEVMYSLTVNGEVAGDFHDWPKMWERE
;
A
#
# COMPACT_ATOMS: atom_id res chain seq x y z
N MET A 1 18.77 -32.96 -42.98
CA MET A 1 17.86 -32.04 -42.26
C MET A 1 16.62 -32.87 -41.94
N ASP A 2 16.73 -33.69 -40.90
CA ASP A 2 15.65 -34.56 -40.46
C ASP A 2 14.79 -33.78 -39.48
N GLY A 3 13.54 -33.54 -39.86
CA GLY A 3 12.52 -32.95 -39.00
C GLY A 3 12.26 -33.89 -37.83
N ALA A 4 12.84 -33.55 -36.67
CA ALA A 4 12.52 -34.21 -35.42
C ALA A 4 11.02 -34.04 -35.16
N ASN A 5 10.30 -35.15 -35.28
CA ASN A 5 8.92 -35.33 -34.82
C ASN A 5 8.84 -34.88 -33.36
N LEU A 6 8.39 -33.64 -33.14
CA LEU A 6 7.97 -33.16 -31.83
C LEU A 6 6.81 -34.06 -31.39
N ARG A 7 7.15 -34.93 -30.45
CA ARG A 7 6.31 -35.98 -29.89
C ARG A 7 4.99 -35.39 -29.39
N ASN A 8 3.92 -36.14 -29.64
CA ASN A 8 2.57 -35.90 -29.16
C ASN A 8 2.56 -35.51 -27.66
N PRO A 9 2.20 -34.26 -27.29
CA PRO A 9 2.20 -33.79 -25.91
C PRO A 9 1.16 -34.48 -25.01
N GLU A 10 0.26 -35.29 -25.57
CA GLU A 10 -0.77 -36.03 -24.81
C GLU A 10 -0.26 -37.30 -24.09
N ALA A 11 1.01 -37.71 -24.28
CA ALA A 11 1.52 -38.97 -23.73
C ALA A 11 2.21 -38.88 -22.35
N LEU A 12 2.39 -37.68 -21.78
CA LEU A 12 2.73 -37.54 -20.36
C LEU A 12 1.45 -37.74 -19.54
N CYS A 13 1.07 -39.00 -19.39
CA CYS A 13 0.05 -39.42 -18.44
C CYS A 13 0.63 -39.18 -17.04
N VAL A 14 0.44 -37.96 -16.52
CA VAL A 14 0.75 -37.60 -15.14
C VAL A 14 -0.10 -38.52 -14.27
N ALA A 15 0.50 -39.54 -13.68
CA ALA A 15 -0.15 -40.29 -12.62
C ALA A 15 -0.51 -39.26 -11.55
N LYS A 16 -1.82 -39.02 -11.31
CA LYS A 16 -2.30 -38.04 -10.33
C LYS A 16 -1.68 -38.33 -8.97
N GLN A 17 -0.55 -37.68 -8.68
CA GLN A 17 0.14 -37.84 -7.42
C GLN A 17 -0.70 -37.13 -6.37
N LYS A 18 -1.22 -37.91 -5.43
CA LYS A 18 -2.03 -37.37 -4.33
C LYS A 18 -1.12 -37.11 -3.14
N PHE A 19 -1.11 -35.87 -2.69
CA PHE A 19 -0.43 -35.44 -1.47
C PHE A 19 -1.45 -35.34 -0.34
N ASN A 20 -1.16 -35.99 0.80
CA ASN A 20 -2.13 -36.09 1.91
C ASN A 20 -2.15 -34.85 2.82
N ASN A 21 -1.11 -34.02 2.79
CA ASN A 21 -0.96 -32.80 3.56
C ASN A 21 0.17 -31.92 2.96
N LEU A 22 0.34 -30.72 3.52
CA LEU A 22 1.38 -29.77 3.11
C LEU A 22 2.80 -30.36 3.26
N ASP A 23 3.12 -31.00 4.38
CA ASP A 23 4.45 -31.57 4.63
C ASP A 23 4.87 -32.60 3.58
N ALA A 24 3.93 -33.44 3.13
CA ALA A 24 4.17 -34.44 2.10
C ALA A 24 4.45 -33.78 0.75
N TYR A 25 3.73 -32.69 0.44
CA TYR A 25 3.97 -31.90 -0.76
C TYR A 25 5.31 -31.18 -0.70
N GLU A 26 5.61 -30.47 0.40
CA GLU A 26 6.87 -29.78 0.61
C GLU A 26 8.07 -30.75 0.52
N SER A 27 7.95 -31.92 1.16
CA SER A 27 8.97 -32.98 1.10
C SER A 27 9.19 -33.48 -0.32
N PHE A 28 8.13 -33.60 -1.12
CA PHE A 28 8.22 -33.95 -2.54
C PHE A 28 8.98 -32.88 -3.33
N ILE A 29 8.65 -31.59 -3.14
CA ILE A 29 9.35 -30.49 -3.83
C ILE A 29 10.83 -30.49 -3.46
N LYS A 30 11.15 -30.50 -2.15
CA LYS A 30 12.54 -30.54 -1.65
C LYS A 30 13.33 -31.69 -2.27
N THR A 31 12.76 -32.89 -2.29
CA THR A 31 13.42 -34.07 -2.85
C THR A 31 13.61 -33.96 -4.36
N SER A 32 12.61 -33.43 -5.07
CA SER A 32 12.61 -33.29 -6.53
C SER A 32 13.65 -32.27 -7.00
N ILE A 33 13.74 -31.12 -6.34
CA ILE A 33 14.61 -30.02 -6.79
C ILE A 33 16.04 -30.13 -6.26
N LYS A 34 16.31 -30.88 -5.17
CA LYS A 34 17.65 -31.04 -4.60
C LYS A 34 18.72 -31.45 -5.63
N PRO A 35 18.50 -32.45 -6.52
CA PRO A 35 19.50 -32.84 -7.52
C PRO A 35 19.59 -31.89 -8.71
N TRP A 36 18.72 -30.89 -8.83
CA TRP A 36 18.69 -30.00 -9.99
C TRP A 36 19.90 -29.08 -10.06
N SER A 37 20.18 -28.59 -11.27
CA SER A 37 21.16 -27.53 -11.47
C SER A 37 20.64 -26.18 -10.93
N PRO A 38 21.52 -25.21 -10.62
CA PRO A 38 21.09 -23.86 -10.28
C PRO A 38 20.17 -23.23 -11.35
N ALA A 39 20.40 -23.52 -12.63
CA ALA A 39 19.61 -23.01 -13.72
C ALA A 39 18.17 -23.57 -13.69
N GLN A 40 18.00 -24.86 -13.43
CA GLN A 40 16.65 -25.45 -13.29
C GLN A 40 15.88 -24.85 -12.11
N ARG A 41 16.55 -24.56 -10.99
CA ARG A 41 15.95 -23.89 -9.82
C ARG A 41 15.55 -22.43 -10.11
N ILE A 42 16.37 -21.68 -10.88
CA ILE A 42 16.00 -20.35 -11.38
C ILE A 42 14.77 -20.43 -12.29
N ALA A 43 14.72 -21.39 -13.23
CA ALA A 43 13.58 -21.57 -14.13
C ALA A 43 12.28 -21.88 -13.38
N LEU A 44 12.36 -22.65 -12.28
CA LEU A 44 11.20 -22.93 -11.44
C LEU A 44 10.70 -21.66 -10.76
N ALA A 45 11.57 -20.91 -10.09
CA ALA A 45 11.18 -19.68 -9.40
C ALA A 45 10.63 -18.61 -10.38
N ALA A 46 11.31 -18.40 -11.51
CA ALA A 46 10.85 -17.48 -12.55
C ALA A 46 9.53 -17.95 -13.19
N GLY A 47 9.38 -19.27 -13.42
CA GLY A 47 8.14 -19.83 -13.94
C GLY A 47 6.97 -19.67 -12.98
N MET A 48 7.17 -19.86 -11.67
CA MET A 48 6.15 -19.56 -10.66
C MET A 48 5.72 -18.10 -10.68
N ALA A 49 6.69 -17.18 -10.69
CA ALA A 49 6.41 -15.74 -10.76
C ALA A 49 5.66 -15.34 -12.04
N GLU A 50 6.03 -15.88 -13.21
CA GLU A 50 5.37 -15.58 -14.49
C GLU A 50 3.89 -15.97 -14.46
N ARG A 51 3.55 -17.12 -13.85
CA ARG A 51 2.16 -17.61 -13.71
C ARG A 51 1.28 -16.64 -12.91
N TRP A 52 1.86 -15.99 -11.91
CA TRP A 52 1.15 -15.14 -10.95
C TRP A 52 1.25 -13.64 -11.23
N LEU A 53 2.04 -13.24 -12.23
CA LEU A 53 2.26 -11.83 -12.55
C LEU A 53 0.98 -11.07 -12.90
N HIS A 54 0.04 -11.72 -13.58
CA HIS A 54 -1.25 -11.13 -13.92
C HIS A 54 -2.10 -10.77 -12.68
N ALA A 55 -1.89 -11.44 -11.53
CA ALA A 55 -2.53 -11.08 -10.27
C ALA A 55 -2.05 -9.72 -9.77
N TYR A 56 -0.73 -9.47 -9.84
CA TYR A 56 -0.17 -8.17 -9.53
C TYR A 56 -0.60 -7.09 -10.54
N GLU A 57 -0.63 -7.40 -11.84
CA GLU A 57 -1.12 -6.47 -12.87
C GLU A 57 -2.58 -6.06 -12.62
N THR A 58 -3.44 -7.02 -12.29
CA THR A 58 -4.85 -6.78 -11.96
C THR A 58 -4.98 -5.89 -10.73
N PHE A 59 -4.26 -6.23 -9.65
CA PHE A 59 -4.20 -5.44 -8.43
C PHE A 59 -3.68 -4.02 -8.67
N SER A 60 -2.58 -3.88 -9.39
CA SER A 60 -1.96 -2.59 -9.67
C SER A 60 -2.91 -1.67 -10.43
N ASN A 61 -3.65 -2.23 -11.39
CA ASN A 61 -4.68 -1.52 -12.14
C ASN A 61 -5.90 -1.15 -11.27
N SER A 62 -6.38 -2.06 -10.41
CA SER A 62 -7.57 -1.82 -9.57
C SER A 62 -7.31 -0.81 -8.45
N GLU A 63 -6.12 -0.89 -7.83
CA GLU A 63 -5.74 -0.07 -6.70
C GLU A 63 -4.97 1.20 -7.09
N ASN A 64 -4.61 1.35 -8.38
CA ASN A 64 -3.71 2.39 -8.89
C ASN A 64 -2.41 2.48 -8.05
N TRP A 65 -1.79 1.32 -7.82
CA TRP A 65 -0.62 1.17 -6.94
C TRP A 65 0.48 0.34 -7.60
N GLY A 66 1.74 0.70 -7.33
CA GLY A 66 2.91 -0.05 -7.81
C GLY A 66 3.29 0.20 -9.27
N ASP A 67 4.16 -0.66 -9.82
CA ASP A 67 4.59 -0.63 -11.23
C ASP A 67 4.84 -2.06 -11.74
N PRO A 68 3.89 -2.68 -12.47
CA PRO A 68 4.06 -4.03 -13.00
C PRO A 68 5.27 -4.18 -13.92
N ALA A 69 5.76 -3.09 -14.53
CA ALA A 69 6.94 -3.12 -15.37
C ALA A 69 8.21 -3.43 -14.57
N VAL A 70 8.27 -3.11 -13.27
CA VAL A 70 9.37 -3.54 -12.38
C VAL A 70 9.43 -5.06 -12.32
N LEU A 71 8.30 -5.74 -12.06
CA LEU A 71 8.25 -7.20 -11.97
C LEU A 71 8.61 -7.86 -13.31
N ARG A 72 8.07 -7.34 -14.43
CA ARG A 72 8.42 -7.79 -15.79
C ARG A 72 9.92 -7.65 -16.08
N ARG A 73 10.54 -6.52 -15.74
CA ARG A 73 11.99 -6.31 -15.90
C ARG A 73 12.82 -7.28 -15.06
N SER A 74 12.41 -7.52 -13.81
CA SER A 74 13.07 -8.49 -12.92
C SER A 74 13.01 -9.91 -13.47
N LEU A 75 11.85 -10.33 -13.99
CA LEU A 75 11.71 -11.65 -14.61
C LEU A 75 12.49 -11.77 -15.92
N ALA A 76 12.47 -10.75 -16.77
CA ALA A 76 13.28 -10.72 -17.97
C ALA A 76 14.77 -10.88 -17.65
N ALA A 77 15.27 -10.25 -16.58
CA ALA A 77 16.65 -10.45 -16.13
C ALA A 77 16.93 -11.91 -15.70
N GLY A 78 15.98 -12.56 -15.00
CA GLY A 78 16.05 -13.98 -14.63
C GLY A 78 16.10 -14.90 -15.86
N TRP A 79 15.21 -14.70 -16.83
CA TRP A 79 15.19 -15.47 -18.09
C TRP A 79 16.45 -15.25 -18.93
N ASN A 80 16.93 -14.00 -19.03
CA ASN A 80 18.17 -13.68 -19.74
C ASN A 80 19.39 -14.38 -19.13
N ARG A 81 19.44 -14.51 -17.81
CA ARG A 81 20.49 -15.27 -17.12
C ARG A 81 20.46 -16.75 -17.52
N LEU A 82 19.28 -17.35 -17.66
CA LEU A 82 19.13 -18.71 -18.16
C LEU A 82 19.59 -18.87 -19.61
N GLY A 83 19.45 -17.82 -20.43
CA GLY A 83 19.98 -17.74 -21.79
C GLY A 83 21.49 -17.55 -21.90
N GLY A 84 22.23 -17.59 -20.79
CA GLY A 84 23.68 -17.42 -20.76
C GLY A 84 24.15 -15.97 -20.86
N GLN A 85 23.25 -14.98 -20.73
CA GLN A 85 23.66 -13.59 -20.65
C GLN A 85 24.45 -13.35 -19.35
N ALA A 86 25.59 -12.68 -19.45
CA ALA A 86 26.50 -12.50 -18.33
C ALA A 86 25.84 -11.72 -17.17
N SER A 87 25.88 -12.29 -15.97
CA SER A 87 25.29 -11.72 -14.75
C SER A 87 25.85 -10.34 -14.36
N SER A 88 27.06 -10.00 -14.81
CA SER A 88 27.74 -8.75 -14.46
C SER A 88 27.03 -7.50 -14.99
N ALA A 89 26.12 -7.64 -15.96
CA ALA A 89 25.35 -6.52 -16.49
C ALA A 89 24.10 -6.17 -15.64
N VAL A 90 23.66 -7.08 -14.76
CA VAL A 90 22.41 -6.91 -14.00
C VAL A 90 22.71 -6.47 -12.56
N ASN A 91 22.17 -5.32 -12.16
CA ASN A 91 22.21 -4.88 -10.77
C ASN A 91 21.06 -5.51 -9.97
N TRP A 92 21.26 -6.76 -9.52
CA TRP A 92 20.26 -7.53 -8.75
C TRP A 92 19.82 -6.84 -7.46
N HIS A 93 20.72 -6.14 -6.78
CA HIS A 93 20.39 -5.40 -5.57
C HIS A 93 19.39 -4.27 -5.86
N SER A 94 19.60 -3.53 -6.95
CA SER A 94 18.66 -2.49 -7.37
C SER A 94 17.30 -3.07 -7.76
N LEU A 95 17.25 -4.20 -8.47
CA LEU A 95 16.00 -4.87 -8.82
C LEU A 95 15.24 -5.35 -7.57
N SER A 96 15.93 -5.96 -6.59
CA SER A 96 15.32 -6.39 -5.32
C SER A 96 14.73 -5.21 -4.55
N GLN A 97 15.46 -4.09 -4.42
CA GLN A 97 14.92 -2.88 -3.79
C GLN A 97 13.70 -2.32 -4.54
N GLN A 98 13.72 -2.33 -5.88
CA GLN A 98 12.57 -1.89 -6.68
C GLN A 98 11.35 -2.79 -6.43
N VAL A 99 11.52 -4.12 -6.39
CA VAL A 99 10.44 -5.06 -6.06
C VAL A 99 9.88 -4.76 -4.67
N GLN A 100 10.74 -4.64 -3.65
CA GLN A 100 10.33 -4.31 -2.28
C GLN A 100 9.52 -3.01 -2.20
N ASN A 101 9.91 -1.98 -2.94
CA ASN A 101 9.22 -0.69 -2.94
C ASN A 101 7.81 -0.73 -3.55
N ILE A 102 7.52 -1.72 -4.39
CA ILE A 102 6.22 -1.87 -5.05
C ILE A 102 5.37 -3.01 -4.47
N THR A 103 5.92 -3.77 -3.51
CA THR A 103 5.20 -4.83 -2.80
C THR A 103 4.08 -4.22 -1.96
N PRO A 104 2.81 -4.64 -2.14
CA PRO A 104 1.72 -4.16 -1.31
C PRO A 104 1.90 -4.60 0.14
N HIS A 105 1.63 -3.70 1.08
CA HIS A 105 1.61 -4.03 2.51
C HIS A 105 0.23 -4.58 2.89
N MET A 106 0.18 -5.63 3.71
CA MET A 106 -1.08 -6.27 4.13
C MET A 106 -1.99 -5.35 4.94
N ASP A 107 -1.42 -4.37 5.64
CA ASP A 107 -2.20 -3.35 6.38
C ASP A 107 -2.94 -2.39 5.44
N ASP A 108 -2.44 -2.21 4.22
CA ASP A 108 -2.98 -1.24 3.25
C ASP A 108 -3.92 -1.92 2.23
N PHE A 109 -3.64 -3.19 1.91
CA PHE A 109 -4.32 -3.93 0.85
C PHE A 109 -4.63 -5.37 1.24
N ASP A 110 -5.89 -5.77 1.03
CA ASP A 110 -6.30 -7.18 1.02
C ASP A 110 -6.02 -7.77 -0.38
N ALA A 111 -4.73 -8.01 -0.65
CA ALA A 111 -4.23 -8.37 -1.98
C ALA A 111 -3.13 -9.43 -1.91
N ILE A 112 -3.41 -10.51 -1.18
CA ILE A 112 -2.46 -11.61 -0.93
C ILE A 112 -1.85 -12.20 -2.20
N GLU A 113 -2.60 -12.30 -3.30
CA GLU A 113 -2.08 -12.84 -4.56
C GLU A 113 -1.04 -11.92 -5.19
N ALA A 114 -1.22 -10.60 -5.07
CA ALA A 114 -0.25 -9.60 -5.53
C ALA A 114 1.00 -9.60 -4.65
N LEU A 115 0.83 -9.75 -3.33
CA LEU A 115 1.95 -9.92 -2.40
C LEU A 115 2.77 -11.16 -2.73
N CYS A 116 2.11 -12.31 -2.92
CA CYS A 116 2.76 -13.56 -3.30
C CYS A 116 3.44 -13.46 -4.67
N ALA A 117 2.86 -12.76 -5.65
CA ALA A 117 3.52 -12.51 -6.93
C ALA A 117 4.83 -11.72 -6.77
N CYS A 118 4.84 -10.67 -5.94
CA CYS A 118 6.07 -9.96 -5.58
C CYS A 118 7.10 -10.87 -4.88
N ALA A 119 6.64 -11.70 -3.94
CA ALA A 119 7.50 -12.64 -3.22
C ALA A 119 8.15 -13.65 -4.19
N MET A 120 7.40 -14.22 -5.13
CA MET A 120 7.94 -15.13 -6.16
C MET A 120 8.98 -14.46 -7.04
N VAL A 121 8.78 -13.20 -7.44
CA VAL A 121 9.78 -12.44 -8.20
C VAL A 121 11.04 -12.22 -7.36
N GLN A 122 10.89 -11.90 -6.07
CA GLN A 122 12.03 -11.77 -5.15
C GLN A 122 12.78 -13.10 -5.00
N TYR A 123 12.08 -14.22 -4.84
CA TYR A 123 12.72 -15.54 -4.80
C TYR A 123 13.41 -15.90 -6.12
N ALA A 124 12.89 -15.47 -7.27
CA ALA A 124 13.58 -15.64 -8.54
C ALA A 124 14.88 -14.81 -8.62
N ILE A 125 14.89 -13.59 -8.06
CA ILE A 125 16.10 -12.77 -7.89
C ILE A 125 17.11 -13.47 -6.98
N ASP A 126 16.65 -13.98 -5.83
CA ASP A 126 17.50 -14.69 -4.86
C ASP A 126 18.10 -15.97 -5.46
N CYS A 127 17.32 -16.71 -6.26
CA CYS A 127 17.83 -17.86 -7.02
C CYS A 127 18.95 -17.49 -8.00
N CYS A 128 18.99 -16.24 -8.47
CA CYS A 128 20.03 -15.74 -9.36
C CYS A 128 21.28 -15.24 -8.60
N THR A 129 21.16 -14.83 -7.35
CA THR A 129 22.27 -14.23 -6.59
C THR A 129 22.93 -15.22 -5.64
N GLU A 130 22.18 -16.18 -5.12
CA GLU A 130 22.66 -17.13 -4.12
C GLU A 130 23.41 -18.33 -4.72
N LYS A 131 24.40 -18.83 -3.97
CA LYS A 131 25.16 -20.03 -4.35
C LYS A 131 24.33 -21.31 -4.18
N ASP A 132 23.51 -21.38 -3.13
CA ASP A 132 22.57 -22.46 -2.89
C ASP A 132 21.15 -21.93 -3.05
N ASN A 133 20.57 -22.15 -4.22
CA ASN A 133 19.25 -21.62 -4.57
C ASN A 133 18.11 -22.62 -4.34
N ASN A 134 18.29 -23.62 -3.46
CA ASN A 134 17.24 -24.56 -3.08
C ASN A 134 16.08 -23.91 -2.34
N THR A 135 16.40 -23.17 -1.28
CA THR A 135 15.40 -22.52 -0.42
C THR A 135 14.55 -21.52 -1.19
N PRO A 136 15.10 -20.53 -1.93
CA PRO A 136 14.27 -19.59 -2.67
C PRO A 136 13.39 -20.28 -3.74
N ALA A 137 13.89 -21.32 -4.42
CA ALA A 137 13.09 -22.08 -5.38
C ALA A 137 11.91 -22.80 -4.72
N LEU A 138 12.10 -23.39 -3.53
CA LEU A 138 11.02 -23.97 -2.74
C LEU A 138 10.00 -22.91 -2.31
N MET A 139 10.47 -21.77 -1.79
CA MET A 139 9.59 -20.71 -1.31
C MET A 139 8.74 -20.09 -2.43
N ALA A 140 9.27 -20.00 -3.66
CA ALA A 140 8.49 -19.58 -4.82
C ALA A 140 7.32 -20.54 -5.12
N VAL A 141 7.52 -21.85 -4.95
CA VAL A 141 6.46 -22.86 -5.11
C VAL A 141 5.41 -22.74 -3.99
N LEU A 142 5.85 -22.65 -2.74
CA LEU A 142 4.94 -22.55 -1.58
C LEU A 142 4.12 -21.25 -1.59
N SER A 143 4.72 -20.14 -2.05
CA SER A 143 4.00 -18.87 -2.25
C SER A 143 2.84 -19.00 -3.23
N GLY A 144 2.90 -19.96 -4.16
CA GLY A 144 1.81 -20.21 -5.11
C GLY A 144 0.61 -20.86 -4.44
N LEU A 145 0.83 -21.65 -3.39
CA LEU A 145 -0.26 -22.20 -2.59
C LEU A 145 -0.86 -21.14 -1.66
N GLU A 146 -0.02 -20.31 -1.05
CA GLU A 146 -0.45 -19.19 -0.21
C GLU A 146 -1.30 -18.18 -1.00
N ALA A 147 -0.94 -17.91 -2.26
CA ALA A 147 -1.74 -17.07 -3.14
C ALA A 147 -3.15 -17.64 -3.42
N VAL A 148 -3.30 -18.97 -3.41
CA VAL A 148 -4.60 -19.63 -3.64
C VAL A 148 -5.43 -19.73 -2.37
N GLN A 149 -4.76 -19.98 -1.24
CA GLN A 149 -5.36 -20.13 0.07
C GLN A 149 -4.52 -19.33 1.07
N PRO A 150 -4.96 -18.12 1.42
CA PRO A 150 -4.30 -17.32 2.46
C PRO A 150 -4.30 -18.07 3.80
N ASP A 151 -3.27 -17.78 4.60
CA ASP A 151 -2.96 -18.36 5.90
C ASP A 151 -2.64 -19.87 5.85
N LEU A 152 -2.40 -20.43 4.66
CA LEU A 152 -2.09 -21.86 4.52
C LEU A 152 -0.78 -22.20 5.21
N LEU A 153 0.20 -21.29 5.17
CA LEU A 153 1.52 -21.48 5.77
C LEU A 153 1.62 -21.05 7.25
N ASP A 154 0.59 -20.39 7.80
CA ASP A 154 0.60 -19.87 9.18
C ASP A 154 0.17 -20.92 10.23
N GLY A 155 -0.52 -21.98 9.81
CA GLY A 155 -1.01 -23.04 10.69
C GLY A 155 -0.08 -24.27 10.71
N ASP A 156 0.49 -24.60 11.86
CA ASP A 156 1.17 -25.88 12.10
C ASP A 156 0.41 -26.74 13.14
N PRO A 157 -0.25 -27.85 12.74
CA PRO A 157 -0.38 -28.37 11.37
C PRO A 157 -1.49 -27.67 10.58
N VAL A 158 -1.35 -27.64 9.24
CA VAL A 158 -2.39 -27.11 8.35
C VAL A 158 -3.71 -27.87 8.54
N PRO A 159 -4.82 -27.18 8.81
CA PRO A 159 -6.13 -27.83 8.96
C PRO A 159 -6.50 -28.64 7.70
N ALA A 160 -6.88 -29.91 7.87
CA ALA A 160 -7.25 -30.81 6.76
C ALA A 160 -8.34 -30.22 5.85
N ARG A 161 -9.24 -29.40 6.40
CA ARG A 161 -10.28 -28.69 5.62
C ARG A 161 -9.70 -27.72 4.59
N MET A 162 -8.61 -27.02 4.94
CA MET A 162 -7.94 -26.08 4.03
C MET A 162 -7.23 -26.87 2.95
N TRP A 163 -6.47 -27.92 3.33
CA TRP A 163 -5.77 -28.78 2.37
C TRP A 163 -6.69 -29.43 1.34
N ASN A 164 -7.88 -29.87 1.75
CA ASN A 164 -8.87 -30.48 0.85
C ASN A 164 -9.57 -29.47 -0.10
N ASN A 165 -9.18 -28.20 -0.10
CA ASN A 165 -9.69 -27.21 -1.04
C ASN A 165 -9.30 -27.59 -2.47
N SER A 166 -10.30 -27.71 -3.36
CA SER A 166 -10.09 -28.04 -4.77
C SER A 166 -9.15 -27.08 -5.50
N ALA A 167 -9.11 -25.80 -5.09
CA ALA A 167 -8.23 -24.79 -5.68
C ALA A 167 -6.75 -25.10 -5.39
N ILE A 168 -6.42 -25.52 -4.16
CA ILE A 168 -5.07 -25.95 -3.79
C ILE A 168 -4.63 -27.12 -4.65
N HIS A 169 -5.49 -28.12 -4.84
CA HIS A 169 -5.15 -29.28 -5.67
C HIS A 169 -4.95 -28.92 -7.15
N ARG A 170 -5.76 -28.00 -7.71
CA ARG A 170 -5.52 -27.49 -9.07
C ARG A 170 -4.19 -26.77 -9.19
N GLU A 171 -3.81 -25.99 -8.18
CA GLU A 171 -2.51 -25.31 -8.17
C GLU A 171 -1.35 -26.29 -8.05
N ILE A 172 -1.46 -27.31 -7.19
CA ILE A 172 -0.47 -28.40 -7.10
C ILE A 172 -0.31 -29.10 -8.45
N ASP A 173 -1.40 -29.42 -9.15
CA ASP A 173 -1.34 -30.06 -10.47
C ASP A 173 -0.56 -29.19 -11.48
N LYS A 174 -0.78 -27.86 -11.47
CA LYS A 174 -0.02 -26.92 -12.31
C LYS A 174 1.47 -26.87 -11.91
N GLN A 175 1.77 -26.83 -10.61
CA GLN A 175 3.14 -26.81 -10.10
C GLN A 175 3.91 -28.10 -10.45
N VAL A 176 3.28 -29.27 -10.29
CA VAL A 176 3.86 -30.57 -10.69
C VAL A 176 4.14 -30.61 -12.18
N ARG A 177 3.21 -30.15 -13.03
CA ARG A 177 3.41 -30.08 -14.49
C ARG A 177 4.62 -29.19 -14.87
N LEU A 178 4.80 -28.06 -14.18
CA LEU A 178 5.97 -27.19 -14.37
C LEU A 178 7.26 -27.90 -13.95
N ILE A 179 7.26 -28.59 -12.81
CA ILE A 179 8.40 -29.31 -12.27
C ILE A 179 8.84 -30.44 -13.21
N GLU A 180 7.91 -31.26 -13.68
CA GLU A 180 8.18 -32.35 -14.63
C GLU A 180 8.75 -31.80 -15.94
N THR A 181 8.22 -30.67 -16.43
CA THR A 181 8.72 -30.01 -17.63
C THR A 181 10.17 -29.58 -17.46
N ILE A 182 10.52 -28.91 -16.35
CA ILE A 182 11.90 -28.47 -16.05
C ILE A 182 12.84 -29.67 -15.84
N GLN A 183 12.37 -30.72 -15.17
CA GLN A 183 13.15 -31.94 -14.95
C GLN A 183 13.51 -32.63 -16.27
N SER A 184 12.61 -32.60 -17.26
CA SER A 184 12.82 -33.23 -18.56
C SER A 184 13.89 -32.55 -19.44
N MET A 185 14.23 -31.29 -19.16
CA MET A 185 15.16 -30.49 -19.99
C MET A 185 16.64 -30.87 -19.85
N GLY A 186 17.02 -31.64 -18.82
CA GLY A 186 18.42 -31.91 -18.52
C GLY A 186 19.22 -30.63 -18.18
N SER A 187 20.49 -30.79 -17.79
CA SER A 187 21.33 -29.65 -17.37
C SER A 187 22.09 -28.96 -18.51
N ALA A 188 22.34 -29.66 -19.63
CA ALA A 188 23.21 -29.18 -20.72
C ALA A 188 22.47 -28.35 -21.78
N ASP A 189 21.18 -28.61 -21.99
CA ASP A 189 20.35 -27.99 -23.05
C ASP A 189 19.16 -27.23 -22.44
N MET A 190 19.41 -26.41 -21.42
CA MET A 190 18.40 -25.56 -20.79
C MET A 190 17.97 -24.39 -21.70
N GLY A 191 17.43 -24.74 -22.87
CA GLY A 191 16.59 -23.86 -23.67
C GLY A 191 15.27 -23.68 -22.94
N TYR A 192 15.18 -22.63 -22.12
CA TYR A 192 13.99 -22.29 -21.33
C TYR A 192 12.74 -22.00 -22.18
N GLN A 193 12.85 -22.05 -23.50
CA GLN A 193 11.76 -21.93 -24.47
C GLN A 193 10.62 -22.92 -24.21
N ALA A 194 10.90 -24.16 -23.80
CA ALA A 194 9.81 -25.11 -23.49
C ALA A 194 9.08 -24.77 -22.18
N VAL A 195 9.76 -24.15 -21.20
CA VAL A 195 9.10 -23.60 -20.01
C VAL A 195 8.23 -22.41 -20.43
N GLN A 196 8.75 -21.49 -21.24
CA GLN A 196 7.96 -20.35 -21.75
C GLN A 196 6.76 -20.80 -22.58
N ALA A 197 6.90 -21.84 -23.41
CA ALA A 197 5.81 -22.41 -24.18
C ALA A 197 4.73 -23.02 -23.27
N LEU A 198 5.12 -23.71 -22.19
CA LEU A 198 4.19 -24.18 -21.18
C LEU A 198 3.48 -23.00 -20.50
N LEU A 199 4.21 -21.96 -20.13
CA LEU A 199 3.66 -20.79 -19.44
C LEU A 199 2.74 -19.92 -20.32
N ALA A 200 2.83 -20.06 -21.64
CA ALA A 200 1.91 -19.44 -22.58
C ALA A 200 0.52 -20.10 -22.59
N ASP A 201 0.37 -21.30 -22.01
CA ASP A 201 -0.92 -21.95 -21.79
C ASP A 201 -1.71 -21.19 -20.70
N PRO A 202 -2.87 -20.59 -21.01
CA PRO A 202 -3.67 -19.87 -20.01
C PRO A 202 -4.07 -20.74 -18.81
N GLN A 203 -4.12 -22.07 -18.97
CA GLN A 203 -4.43 -22.99 -17.86
C GLN A 203 -3.32 -23.04 -16.81
N MET A 204 -2.11 -22.60 -17.15
CA MET A 204 -0.99 -22.50 -16.22
C MET A 204 -1.05 -21.24 -15.35
N ALA A 205 -1.85 -20.23 -15.72
CA ALA A 205 -1.99 -19.02 -14.91
C ALA A 205 -2.48 -19.36 -13.48
N GLY A 206 -1.97 -18.61 -12.50
CA GLY A 206 -2.52 -18.60 -11.14
C GLY A 206 -4.00 -18.24 -11.15
N GLU A 207 -4.77 -18.76 -10.21
CA GLU A 207 -6.18 -18.37 -10.07
C GLU A 207 -6.28 -17.17 -9.11
N ILE A 208 -6.73 -16.02 -9.62
CA ILE A 208 -7.07 -14.88 -8.76
C ILE A 208 -8.41 -15.21 -8.09
N GLN A 209 -8.45 -15.20 -6.75
CA GLN A 209 -9.72 -15.37 -6.06
C GLN A 209 -10.61 -14.16 -6.40
N PRO A 210 -11.90 -14.36 -6.71
CA PRO A 210 -12.82 -13.24 -6.76
C PRO A 210 -12.75 -12.54 -5.41
N ARG A 211 -12.28 -11.30 -5.39
CA ARG A 211 -12.37 -10.50 -4.18
C ARG A 211 -13.85 -10.32 -3.92
N ASP A 212 -14.29 -10.79 -2.76
CA ASP A 212 -15.61 -10.46 -2.28
C ASP A 212 -15.70 -8.92 -2.28
N GLU A 213 -16.51 -8.35 -3.17
CA GLU A 213 -16.80 -6.91 -3.19
C GLU A 213 -17.37 -6.45 -1.84
N SER A 214 -17.72 -7.39 -0.95
CA SER A 214 -18.08 -7.19 0.45
C SER A 214 -16.91 -6.88 1.39
N GLY A 215 -15.72 -6.52 0.88
CA GLY A 215 -14.77 -5.71 1.65
C GLY A 215 -15.53 -4.59 2.37
N PRO A 216 -15.10 -4.17 3.59
CA PRO A 216 -15.87 -3.26 4.43
C PRO A 216 -16.35 -2.09 3.59
N VAL A 217 -17.68 -1.98 3.45
CA VAL A 217 -18.35 -1.02 2.56
C VAL A 217 -17.66 0.32 2.75
N GLY A 218 -17.03 0.81 1.69
CA GLY A 218 -16.28 2.06 1.74
C GLY A 218 -17.14 3.13 2.39
N ARG A 219 -16.56 3.82 3.37
CA ARG A 219 -17.30 4.83 4.14
C ARG A 219 -17.23 6.15 3.41
N THR A 220 -18.33 6.89 3.47
CA THR A 220 -18.36 8.25 2.94
C THR A 220 -17.39 9.12 3.73
N ASN A 221 -16.85 10.15 3.08
CA ASN A 221 -16.02 11.15 3.73
C ASN A 221 -16.80 11.85 4.86
N GLN A 222 -18.13 11.96 4.72
CA GLN A 222 -19.00 12.51 5.75
C GLN A 222 -19.05 11.63 7.01
N GLU A 223 -19.19 10.31 6.87
CA GLU A 223 -19.23 9.40 8.02
C GLU A 223 -17.90 9.39 8.80
N ILE A 224 -16.78 9.38 8.08
CA ILE A 224 -15.44 9.44 8.69
C ILE A 224 -15.20 10.78 9.38
N TYR A 225 -15.61 11.89 8.75
CA TYR A 225 -15.55 13.22 9.35
C TYR A 225 -16.34 13.28 10.67
N GLU A 226 -17.57 12.77 10.66
CA GLU A 226 -18.44 12.78 11.83
C GLU A 226 -17.89 11.92 12.98
N GLN A 227 -17.34 10.75 12.66
CA GLN A 227 -16.66 9.91 13.65
C GLN A 227 -15.41 10.59 14.22
N TYR A 228 -14.55 11.15 13.36
CA TYR A 228 -13.37 11.88 13.78
C TYR A 228 -13.72 13.04 14.72
N ARG A 229 -14.71 13.85 14.34
CA ARG A 229 -15.21 14.94 15.16
C ARG A 229 -15.61 14.47 16.55
N GLN A 230 -16.39 13.39 16.64
CA GLN A 230 -16.85 12.84 17.92
C GLN A 230 -15.68 12.39 18.80
N ILE A 231 -14.70 11.67 18.22
CA ILE A 231 -13.52 11.20 18.94
C ILE A 231 -12.70 12.39 19.47
N ILE A 232 -12.39 13.38 18.63
CA ILE A 232 -11.60 14.54 19.08
C ILE A 232 -12.36 15.36 20.13
N GLN A 233 -13.68 15.53 20.01
CA GLN A 233 -14.48 16.18 21.04
C GLN A 233 -14.44 15.43 22.37
N MET A 234 -14.40 14.09 22.35
CA MET A 234 -14.21 13.28 23.55
C MET A 234 -12.80 13.42 24.12
N ASP A 235 -11.76 13.37 23.28
CA ASP A 235 -10.37 13.52 23.69
C ASP A 235 -10.14 14.90 24.34
N ILE A 236 -10.70 15.98 23.76
CA ILE A 236 -10.62 17.34 24.32
C ILE A 236 -11.34 17.42 25.67
N LYS A 237 -12.52 16.79 25.81
CA LYS A 237 -13.27 16.77 27.08
C LYS A 237 -12.58 15.95 28.18
N GLY A 238 -11.91 14.85 27.78
CA GLY A 238 -11.22 13.91 28.65
C GLY A 238 -9.80 14.33 29.02
N ALA A 239 -9.21 15.29 28.31
CA ALA A 239 -7.88 15.79 28.59
C ALA A 239 -7.73 16.19 30.08
N ALA A 240 -6.67 15.67 30.71
CA ALA A 240 -6.47 15.69 32.16
C ALA A 240 -6.67 17.09 32.76
N LYS A 241 -7.83 17.30 33.40
CA LYS A 241 -8.12 18.52 34.15
C LYS A 241 -7.18 18.57 35.35
N GLY A 242 -6.22 19.50 35.34
CA GLY A 242 -5.33 19.77 36.48
C GLY A 242 -3.84 19.53 36.23
N LEU A 243 -3.45 18.95 35.09
CA LEU A 243 -2.06 18.97 34.65
C LEU A 243 -1.83 20.28 33.88
N ASP A 244 -1.17 21.23 34.54
CA ASP A 244 -0.73 22.49 33.93
C ASP A 244 0.75 22.35 33.54
N PRO A 245 1.09 22.25 32.24
CA PRO A 245 2.47 22.15 31.78
C PRO A 245 3.37 23.27 32.34
N ARG A 246 2.79 24.46 32.62
CA ARG A 246 3.52 25.61 33.17
C ARG A 246 3.97 25.40 34.62
N LYS A 247 3.30 24.52 35.36
CA LYS A 247 3.65 24.19 36.75
C LYS A 247 4.69 23.08 36.85
N ASN A 248 4.95 22.35 35.78
CA ASN A 248 5.94 21.28 35.76
C ASN A 248 6.76 21.33 34.46
N PRO A 249 7.76 22.23 34.37
CA PRO A 249 8.58 22.41 33.17
C PRO A 249 9.24 21.12 32.68
N GLN A 250 9.58 20.20 33.58
CA GLN A 250 10.18 18.90 33.25
C GLN A 250 9.20 17.99 32.49
N MET A 251 7.90 18.12 32.73
CA MET A 251 6.86 17.32 32.05
C MET A 251 6.18 18.06 30.91
N ALA A 252 6.44 19.36 30.74
CA ALA A 252 5.71 20.21 29.80
C ALA A 252 5.79 19.68 28.36
N ALA A 253 7.01 19.44 27.86
CA ALA A 253 7.23 18.90 26.51
C ALA A 253 6.49 17.56 26.30
N MET A 254 6.50 16.67 27.29
CA MET A 254 5.79 15.39 27.22
C MET A 254 4.27 15.58 27.13
N LEU A 255 3.68 16.50 27.90
CA LEU A 255 2.24 16.77 27.88
C LEU A 255 1.79 17.38 26.55
N TYR A 256 2.56 18.35 26.03
CA TYR A 256 2.28 18.96 24.72
C TYR A 256 2.43 17.96 23.58
N LEU A 257 3.49 17.13 23.63
CA LEU A 257 3.72 16.08 22.66
C LEU A 257 2.61 15.03 22.69
N ALA A 258 2.16 14.61 23.88
CA ALA A 258 1.03 13.69 24.03
C ALA A 258 -0.26 14.24 23.40
N ALA A 259 -0.54 15.53 23.58
CA ALA A 259 -1.69 16.18 22.95
C ALA A 259 -1.58 16.18 21.41
N TRP A 260 -0.42 16.59 20.87
CA TRP A 260 -0.17 16.57 19.43
C TRP A 260 -0.28 15.16 18.85
N MET A 261 0.40 14.17 19.45
CA MET A 261 0.36 12.78 18.99
C MET A 261 -1.06 12.21 19.04
N GLY A 262 -1.84 12.53 20.07
CA GLY A 262 -3.24 12.12 20.16
C GLY A 262 -4.01 12.54 18.91
N ARG A 263 -4.01 13.84 18.58
CA ARG A 263 -4.70 14.35 17.38
C ARG A 263 -4.11 13.78 16.09
N TYR A 264 -2.77 13.77 15.96
CA TYR A 264 -2.07 13.27 14.78
C TYR A 264 -2.39 11.80 14.50
N SER A 265 -2.33 10.97 15.54
CA SER A 265 -2.68 9.55 15.47
C SER A 265 -4.13 9.40 15.00
N ARG A 266 -5.12 10.08 15.61
CA ARG A 266 -6.51 10.01 15.14
C ARG A 266 -6.66 10.38 13.66
N ARG A 267 -5.95 11.41 13.18
CA ARG A 267 -5.96 11.76 11.75
C ARG A 267 -5.41 10.64 10.89
N LYS A 268 -4.31 10.00 11.31
CA LYS A 268 -3.76 8.82 10.64
C LYS A 268 -4.79 7.69 10.57
N GLN A 269 -5.35 7.27 11.70
CA GLN A 269 -6.30 6.16 11.76
C GLN A 269 -7.50 6.36 10.82
N MET A 270 -8.00 7.60 10.71
CA MET A 270 -9.10 7.94 9.80
C MET A 270 -8.69 7.88 8.33
N LEU A 271 -7.52 8.40 8.00
CA LEU A 271 -7.05 8.52 6.61
C LEU A 271 -6.42 7.22 6.09
N SER A 272 -5.88 6.37 6.96
CA SER A 272 -5.36 5.04 6.60
C SER A 272 -6.46 3.99 6.51
N GLY A 273 -7.70 4.31 6.89
CA GLY A 273 -8.82 3.39 6.81
C GLY A 273 -8.95 2.41 7.98
N GLU A 274 -8.28 2.66 9.12
CA GLU A 274 -8.42 1.82 10.34
C GLU A 274 -9.87 1.79 10.85
N TYR A 275 -10.65 2.83 10.54
CA TYR A 275 -12.09 2.91 10.82
C TYR A 275 -12.98 2.62 9.60
N GLY A 276 -12.44 1.91 8.61
CA GLY A 276 -13.06 1.64 7.32
C GLY A 276 -12.47 2.52 6.21
N PRO A 277 -12.22 1.96 5.01
CA PRO A 277 -11.59 2.71 3.93
C PRO A 277 -12.52 3.84 3.46
N LEU A 278 -11.94 5.03 3.26
CA LEU A 278 -12.63 6.14 2.60
C LEU A 278 -12.93 5.75 1.15
N MET A 279 -14.16 6.02 0.69
CA MET A 279 -14.54 5.79 -0.70
C MET A 279 -13.66 6.58 -1.68
N ASP A 280 -13.25 7.79 -1.30
CA ASP A 280 -12.49 8.69 -2.17
C ASP A 280 -10.97 8.61 -1.96
N ARG A 281 -10.40 7.47 -2.35
CA ARG A 281 -8.96 7.20 -2.18
C ARG A 281 -8.08 8.20 -2.92
N THR A 282 -8.48 8.64 -4.12
CA THR A 282 -7.72 9.63 -4.90
C THR A 282 -7.51 10.92 -4.11
N ALA A 283 -8.54 11.39 -3.42
CA ALA A 283 -8.43 12.63 -2.69
C ALA A 283 -7.67 12.48 -1.37
N VAL A 284 -7.76 11.32 -0.70
CA VAL A 284 -6.88 10.97 0.42
C VAL A 284 -5.41 10.98 -0.02
N GLN A 285 -5.06 10.30 -1.11
CA GLN A 285 -3.70 10.29 -1.64
C GLN A 285 -3.18 11.70 -1.93
N ARG A 286 -3.99 12.56 -2.56
CA ARG A 286 -3.65 13.96 -2.82
C ARG A 286 -3.50 14.78 -1.54
N LEU A 287 -4.33 14.52 -0.53
CA LEU A 287 -4.24 15.18 0.78
C LEU A 287 -2.95 14.80 1.51
N LEU A 288 -2.60 13.51 1.53
CA LEU A 288 -1.35 13.04 2.13
C LEU A 288 -0.14 13.64 1.40
N ALA A 289 -0.15 13.65 0.07
CA ALA A 289 0.91 14.27 -0.73
C ALA A 289 1.04 15.77 -0.46
N LYS A 290 -0.08 16.49 -0.39
CA LYS A 290 -0.16 17.90 -0.03
C LYS A 290 0.45 18.16 1.35
N ASN A 291 0.11 17.36 2.35
CA ASN A 291 0.63 17.51 3.71
C ASN A 291 2.14 17.25 3.75
N ARG A 292 2.62 16.16 3.12
CA ARG A 292 4.06 15.89 3.01
C ARG A 292 4.80 17.03 2.33
N ALA A 293 4.27 17.57 1.24
CA ALA A 293 4.89 18.69 0.54
C ALA A 293 4.96 19.95 1.42
N LYS A 294 3.89 20.27 2.16
CA LYS A 294 3.89 21.40 3.11
C LYS A 294 4.89 21.20 4.24
N ASP A 295 5.02 19.97 4.73
CA ASP A 295 5.97 19.65 5.78
C ASP A 295 7.43 19.66 5.28
N GLN A 296 7.67 19.10 4.09
CA GLN A 296 8.97 19.10 3.42
C GLN A 296 9.45 20.52 3.07
N ALA A 297 8.53 21.44 2.78
CA ALA A 297 8.85 22.85 2.50
C ALA A 297 9.40 23.60 3.73
N VAL A 298 9.18 23.07 4.94
CA VAL A 298 9.85 23.58 6.15
C VAL A 298 11.29 23.12 6.12
N THR A 299 12.25 24.04 6.04
CA THR A 299 13.69 23.70 6.00
C THR A 299 14.43 24.03 7.30
N ALA A 300 13.82 24.83 8.18
CA ALA A 300 14.43 25.21 9.44
C ALA A 300 14.48 24.01 10.42
N THR A 301 15.62 23.86 11.09
CA THR A 301 15.80 22.89 12.18
C THR A 301 15.22 23.47 13.47
N PRO A 302 14.34 22.75 14.18
CA PRO A 302 13.80 23.21 15.44
C PRO A 302 14.92 23.21 16.49
N VAL A 303 14.97 24.26 17.31
CA VAL A 303 15.87 24.33 18.47
C VAL A 303 15.05 24.09 19.71
N TRP A 304 15.04 22.85 20.20
CA TRP A 304 14.43 22.46 21.46
C TRP A 304 15.48 22.39 22.56
N ASP A 305 15.08 22.54 23.82
CA ASP A 305 15.96 22.24 24.94
C ASP A 305 16.28 20.74 25.00
N ALA A 306 17.36 20.38 25.70
CA ALA A 306 17.86 19.00 25.72
C ALA A 306 16.84 17.97 26.24
N ASN A 307 15.97 18.36 27.19
CA ASN A 307 14.97 17.45 27.74
C ASN A 307 13.81 17.25 26.75
N ALA A 308 13.37 18.32 26.10
CA ALA A 308 12.38 18.25 25.05
C ALA A 308 12.87 17.42 23.86
N GLN A 309 14.10 17.65 23.39
CA GLN A 309 14.71 16.87 22.31
C GLN A 309 14.74 15.37 22.65
N TRP A 310 15.27 15.02 23.82
CA TRP A 310 15.32 13.62 24.26
C TRP A 310 13.93 12.98 24.29
N THR A 311 12.93 13.70 24.81
CA THR A 311 11.55 13.22 24.86
C THR A 311 11.03 12.95 23.45
N ILE A 312 11.17 13.92 22.54
CA ILE A 312 10.76 13.81 21.15
C ILE A 312 11.40 12.60 20.49
N ASP A 313 12.72 12.43 20.62
CA ASP A 313 13.45 11.31 20.02
C ASP A 313 12.91 9.95 20.48
N VAL A 314 12.63 9.80 21.79
CA VAL A 314 12.05 8.58 22.35
C VAL A 314 10.68 8.26 21.73
N PHE A 315 9.84 9.28 21.51
CA PHE A 315 8.52 9.07 20.90
C PHE A 315 8.61 8.72 19.41
N TYR A 316 9.53 9.31 18.65
CA TYR A 316 9.72 8.95 17.24
C TYR A 316 10.35 7.56 17.04
N GLN A 317 11.18 7.11 17.99
CA GLN A 317 11.79 5.77 17.94
C GLN A 317 10.82 4.65 18.32
N ASN A 318 9.76 4.95 19.08
CA ASN A 318 8.77 3.97 19.46
C ASN A 318 7.75 3.73 18.33
N THR A 319 7.90 2.61 17.64
CA THR A 319 7.02 2.19 16.53
C THR A 319 5.56 2.01 16.93
N MET A 320 5.27 1.79 18.22
CA MET A 320 3.90 1.64 18.73
C MET A 320 3.13 2.97 18.75
N ASN A 321 3.80 4.11 18.59
CA ASN A 321 3.13 5.42 18.57
C ASN A 321 2.39 5.71 17.27
N GLY A 322 2.56 4.86 16.25
CA GLY A 322 1.80 4.96 15.01
C GLY A 322 2.13 6.19 14.18
N LEU A 323 3.27 6.84 14.35
CA LEU A 323 3.72 7.90 13.44
C LEU A 323 4.09 7.29 12.08
N ASP A 324 3.86 8.03 10.99
CA ASP A 324 4.30 7.67 9.63
C ASP A 324 5.72 8.18 9.31
N ALA A 325 6.35 8.85 10.28
CA ALA A 325 7.69 9.41 10.21
C ALA A 325 8.55 8.86 11.36
N ARG A 326 9.84 8.63 11.07
CA ARG A 326 10.83 8.10 12.05
C ARG A 326 11.62 9.18 12.77
N SER A 327 11.48 10.43 12.33
CA SER A 327 12.12 11.59 12.98
C SER A 327 11.27 12.85 12.74
N PRO A 328 11.48 13.91 13.53
CA PRO A 328 10.79 15.18 13.32
C PRO A 328 11.10 15.85 11.96
N GLU A 329 12.25 15.56 11.37
CA GLU A 329 12.69 16.10 10.07
C GLU A 329 12.05 15.36 8.89
N SER A 330 11.56 14.14 9.11
CA SER A 330 10.91 13.36 8.07
C SER A 330 9.52 13.96 7.76
N PRO A 331 9.16 14.16 6.48
CA PRO A 331 7.87 14.75 6.10
C PRO A 331 6.68 13.91 6.59
N HIS A 332 5.75 14.56 7.29
CA HIS A 332 4.53 13.95 7.81
C HIS A 332 3.36 14.04 6.81
N GLY A 333 2.60 12.96 6.63
CA GLY A 333 1.47 12.91 5.68
C GLY A 333 0.10 13.18 6.29
N TYR A 334 -0.09 12.96 7.59
CA TYR A 334 -1.43 12.98 8.21
C TYR A 334 -1.77 14.31 8.90
N GLY A 335 -0.93 15.33 8.75
CA GLY A 335 -1.10 16.66 9.34
C GLY A 335 0.23 17.39 9.42
N PRO A 336 0.29 18.58 10.06
CA PRO A 336 1.55 19.25 10.31
C PRO A 336 2.41 18.45 11.31
N SER A 337 3.70 18.28 11.00
CA SER A 337 4.64 17.70 11.96
C SER A 337 4.82 18.59 13.18
N LEU A 338 5.32 18.00 14.26
CA LEU A 338 5.75 18.76 15.44
C LEU A 338 6.78 19.84 15.08
N ARG A 339 7.73 19.50 14.20
CA ARG A 339 8.76 20.41 13.68
C ARG A 339 8.13 21.61 12.96
N ARG A 340 7.18 21.36 12.06
CA ARG A 340 6.49 22.41 11.31
C ARG A 340 5.76 23.36 12.24
N LEU A 341 4.98 22.85 13.19
CA LEU A 341 4.26 23.69 14.15
C LEU A 341 5.22 24.53 15.00
N TRP A 342 6.32 23.94 15.46
CA TRP A 342 7.36 24.66 16.20
C TRP A 342 7.98 25.79 15.36
N VAL A 343 8.43 25.50 14.15
CA VAL A 343 9.05 26.48 13.26
C VAL A 343 8.07 27.61 12.92
N GLU A 344 6.81 27.30 12.59
CA GLU A 344 5.78 28.30 12.31
C GLU A 344 5.53 29.20 13.54
N ALA A 345 5.57 28.64 14.76
CA ALA A 345 5.47 29.42 15.98
C ALA A 345 6.67 30.35 16.18
N LYS A 346 7.91 29.86 15.98
CA LYS A 346 9.13 30.68 16.08
C LYS A 346 9.16 31.80 15.04
N GLN A 347 8.66 31.57 13.83
CA GLN A 347 8.54 32.60 12.78
C GLN A 347 7.58 33.74 13.17
N ARG A 348 6.63 33.47 14.07
CA ARG A 348 5.75 34.50 14.66
C ARG A 348 6.39 35.21 15.87
N ASN A 349 7.69 35.00 16.10
CA ASN A 349 8.46 35.52 17.24
C ASN A 349 7.96 35.04 18.61
N LEU A 350 7.32 33.87 18.66
CA LEU A 350 6.91 33.26 19.92
C LEU A 350 8.13 32.73 20.68
N ASN A 351 8.17 32.95 22.00
CA ASN A 351 9.13 32.28 22.87
C ASN A 351 8.83 30.77 22.96
N ASP A 352 9.72 30.00 23.60
CA ASP A 352 9.59 28.53 23.59
C ASP A 352 8.33 28.05 24.32
N ALA A 353 7.92 28.72 25.40
CA ALA A 353 6.68 28.40 26.10
C ALA A 353 5.45 28.69 25.23
N GLU A 354 5.43 29.84 24.57
CA GLU A 354 4.36 30.22 23.64
C GLU A 354 4.30 29.30 22.41
N ALA A 355 5.45 28.81 21.93
CA ALA A 355 5.50 27.85 20.83
C ALA A 355 4.88 26.50 21.20
N TRP A 356 5.16 26.01 22.42
CA TRP A 356 4.51 24.83 22.96
C TRP A 356 3.00 25.02 23.15
N GLU A 357 2.57 26.19 23.63
CA GLU A 357 1.14 26.53 23.75
C GLU A 357 0.45 26.59 22.38
N ALA A 358 1.14 27.06 21.34
CA ALA A 358 0.61 27.03 19.98
C ALA A 358 0.43 25.59 19.46
N ILE A 359 1.35 24.67 19.78
CA ILE A 359 1.22 23.24 19.46
C ILE A 359 0.02 22.63 20.20
N GLU A 360 -0.16 22.95 21.48
CA GLU A 360 -1.32 22.50 22.24
C GLU A 360 -2.63 23.06 21.67
N ALA A 361 -2.63 24.35 21.31
CA ALA A 361 -3.78 25.01 20.72
C ALA A 361 -4.18 24.33 19.40
N TRP A 362 -3.22 23.94 18.56
CA TRP A 362 -3.48 23.11 17.39
C TRP A 362 -4.06 21.75 17.78
N ALA A 363 -3.44 21.05 18.73
CA ALA A 363 -3.89 19.72 19.16
C ALA A 363 -5.33 19.73 19.69
N ARG A 364 -5.73 20.81 20.36
CA ARG A 364 -7.07 21.01 20.95
C ARG A 364 -8.01 21.85 20.10
N TYR A 365 -7.60 22.27 18.90
CA TYR A 365 -8.39 23.14 18.04
C TYR A 365 -9.73 22.50 17.71
N GLN A 366 -10.83 23.25 17.86
CA GLN A 366 -12.15 22.83 17.38
C GLN A 366 -12.50 23.71 16.18
N PRO A 367 -12.45 23.16 14.95
CA PRO A 367 -12.91 23.84 13.76
C PRO A 367 -14.29 24.46 13.94
N GLU A 368 -14.48 25.68 13.42
CA GLU A 368 -15.78 26.37 13.51
C GLU A 368 -16.92 25.55 12.89
N ALA A 369 -16.61 24.73 11.89
CA ALA A 369 -17.51 23.77 11.28
C ALA A 369 -18.15 22.79 12.28
N TRP A 370 -17.52 22.55 13.44
CA TRP A 370 -18.02 21.63 14.48
C TRP A 370 -19.03 22.29 15.42
N GLY A 371 -18.95 23.61 15.62
CA GLY A 371 -19.69 24.33 16.67
C GLY A 371 -21.07 24.84 16.25
N ARG A 372 -21.37 24.87 14.94
CA ARG A 372 -22.71 25.20 14.48
C ARG A 372 -23.62 24.03 14.82
N LYS A 373 -24.73 24.28 15.52
CA LYS A 373 -25.88 23.35 15.54
C LYS A 373 -26.26 23.12 14.08
N SER A 374 -25.72 22.08 13.46
CA SER A 374 -25.51 21.91 12.03
C SER A 374 -26.78 21.52 11.29
N LYS A 375 -27.83 22.33 11.43
CA LYS A 375 -28.84 22.43 10.39
C LYS A 375 -28.22 23.21 9.22
N VAL A 376 -27.62 22.48 8.27
CA VAL A 376 -27.80 22.69 6.83
C VAL A 376 -27.18 23.96 6.19
N ALA A 377 -26.82 25.01 6.93
CA ALA A 377 -26.73 26.35 6.31
C ALA A 377 -25.47 26.69 5.47
N ALA A 378 -24.33 26.00 5.63
CA ALA A 378 -23.12 26.30 4.83
C ALA A 378 -22.81 25.25 3.75
N THR A 379 -23.22 24.00 3.96
CA THR A 379 -23.04 22.87 3.04
C THR A 379 -24.22 22.66 2.09
N ASN A 380 -25.34 23.40 2.24
CA ASN A 380 -26.54 23.23 1.40
C ASN A 380 -27.10 24.56 0.89
N SER A 381 -26.26 25.43 0.32
CA SER A 381 -26.83 26.48 -0.54
C SER A 381 -27.52 25.79 -1.73
N ALA A 382 -28.68 26.29 -2.15
CA ALA A 382 -29.38 25.74 -3.32
C ALA A 382 -28.49 25.79 -4.57
N ALA A 383 -27.61 26.79 -4.65
CA ALA A 383 -26.62 26.93 -5.71
C ALA A 383 -25.58 25.81 -5.68
N LEU A 384 -25.02 25.46 -4.51
CA LEU A 384 -24.09 24.34 -4.39
C LEU A 384 -24.77 23.02 -4.75
N GLN A 385 -25.99 22.77 -4.27
CA GLN A 385 -26.72 21.54 -4.58
C GLN A 385 -27.03 21.42 -6.08
N ALA A 386 -27.41 22.52 -6.73
CA ALA A 386 -27.57 22.55 -8.18
C ALA A 386 -26.23 22.26 -8.90
N ALA A 387 -25.12 22.82 -8.43
CA ALA A 387 -23.79 22.58 -8.98
C ALA A 387 -23.33 21.12 -8.83
N LEU A 388 -23.52 20.50 -7.66
CA LEU A 388 -23.14 19.11 -7.38
C LEU A 388 -23.98 18.09 -8.17
N ALA A 389 -25.17 18.49 -8.66
CA ALA A 389 -26.04 17.63 -9.46
C ALA A 389 -25.70 17.63 -10.96
N LEU A 390 -24.85 18.54 -11.43
CA LEU A 390 -24.43 18.60 -12.84
C LEU A 390 -23.44 17.45 -13.15
N PRO A 391 -23.58 16.76 -14.30
CA PRO A 391 -22.55 15.86 -14.78
C PRO A 391 -21.36 16.69 -15.31
N LEU A 392 -20.20 16.59 -14.67
CA LEU A 392 -19.03 17.41 -14.96
C LEU A 392 -17.78 16.54 -15.11
N SER A 393 -16.94 16.86 -16.09
CA SER A 393 -15.60 16.28 -16.23
C SER A 393 -14.56 17.29 -15.72
N TRP A 394 -13.65 16.82 -14.88
CA TRP A 394 -12.66 17.65 -14.19
C TRP A 394 -11.24 17.33 -14.63
N SER A 395 -10.49 18.35 -15.04
CA SER A 395 -9.07 18.20 -15.38
C SER A 395 -8.17 18.50 -14.19
N ALA A 396 -7.06 17.77 -14.08
CA ALA A 396 -6.04 18.00 -13.07
C ALA A 396 -5.31 19.33 -13.30
N THR A 397 -5.00 20.06 -12.23
CA THR A 397 -4.30 21.36 -12.32
C THR A 397 -2.80 21.27 -12.06
N GLY A 398 -2.34 20.17 -11.44
CA GLY A 398 -0.99 20.04 -10.86
C GLY A 398 -0.80 20.78 -9.53
N ASN A 399 -1.75 21.62 -9.09
CA ASN A 399 -1.71 22.31 -7.81
C ASN A 399 -2.33 21.42 -6.70
N PRO A 400 -1.60 21.08 -5.63
CA PRO A 400 -2.12 20.23 -4.56
C PRO A 400 -3.25 20.85 -3.73
N ASP A 401 -3.32 22.19 -3.63
CA ASP A 401 -4.41 22.86 -2.92
C ASP A 401 -5.70 22.94 -3.74
N VAL A 402 -5.58 22.99 -5.07
CA VAL A 402 -6.71 23.08 -6.01
C VAL A 402 -6.57 22.00 -7.09
N PRO A 403 -6.68 20.71 -6.72
CA PRO A 403 -6.30 19.60 -7.60
C PRO A 403 -7.10 19.49 -8.90
N TRP A 404 -8.32 20.03 -8.95
CA TRP A 404 -9.22 19.89 -10.09
C TRP A 404 -9.84 21.23 -10.52
N LYS A 405 -10.02 21.39 -11.84
CA LYS A 405 -10.75 22.51 -12.44
C LYS A 405 -11.62 22.04 -13.60
N THR A 406 -12.65 22.82 -13.90
CA THR A 406 -13.49 22.67 -15.10
C THR A 406 -14.09 24.03 -15.50
N GLU A 407 -14.77 24.11 -16.64
CA GLU A 407 -15.45 25.32 -17.10
C GLU A 407 -16.93 25.02 -17.36
N VAL A 408 -17.83 25.83 -16.77
CA VAL A 408 -19.28 25.68 -16.90
C VAL A 408 -19.87 27.03 -17.31
N ASP A 409 -20.45 27.08 -18.52
CA ASP A 409 -21.06 28.29 -19.09
C ASP A 409 -20.12 29.52 -19.06
N GLY A 410 -18.84 29.33 -19.39
CA GLY A 410 -17.82 30.38 -19.38
C GLY A 410 -17.26 30.73 -18.00
N ASN A 411 -17.70 30.05 -16.93
CA ASN A 411 -17.23 30.26 -15.57
C ASN A 411 -16.16 29.22 -15.20
N SER A 412 -15.08 29.69 -14.57
CA SER A 412 -14.01 28.83 -14.08
C SER A 412 -14.41 28.21 -12.75
N TRP A 413 -14.54 26.89 -12.71
CA TRP A 413 -14.90 26.12 -11.53
C TRP A 413 -13.68 25.37 -11.03
N GLN A 414 -13.46 25.37 -9.72
CA GLN A 414 -12.32 24.72 -9.10
C GLN A 414 -12.73 23.98 -7.83
N VAL A 415 -12.12 22.81 -7.59
CA VAL A 415 -12.27 22.10 -6.32
C VAL A 415 -11.01 22.27 -5.50
N ARG A 416 -11.16 22.87 -4.33
CA ARG A 416 -10.14 22.97 -3.29
C ARG A 416 -10.19 21.75 -2.40
N LEU A 417 -9.02 21.17 -2.10
CA LEU A 417 -8.87 20.12 -1.11
C LEU A 417 -8.57 20.75 0.26
N ASN A 418 -9.43 20.54 1.24
CA ASN A 418 -9.35 21.19 2.56
C ASN A 418 -8.47 20.38 3.54
N ASP A 419 -8.32 20.86 4.78
CA ASP A 419 -7.56 20.14 5.82
C ASP A 419 -8.41 19.04 6.50
N PHE A 420 -8.86 18.06 5.74
CA PHE A 420 -9.65 16.94 6.25
C PHE A 420 -8.81 16.03 7.19
N PRO A 421 -9.38 15.47 8.27
CA PRO A 421 -10.78 15.54 8.72
C PRO A 421 -11.11 16.71 9.67
N ASP A 422 -10.22 17.69 9.83
CA ASP A 422 -10.53 18.89 10.63
C ASP A 422 -11.56 19.78 9.90
N GLU A 423 -11.41 19.91 8.58
CA GLU A 423 -12.37 20.58 7.69
C GLU A 423 -13.18 19.58 6.84
N VAL A 424 -14.28 20.04 6.25
CA VAL A 424 -15.04 19.30 5.22
C VAL A 424 -14.09 19.00 4.04
N MET A 425 -14.18 17.85 3.38
CA MET A 425 -13.16 17.38 2.42
C MET A 425 -12.88 18.37 1.28
N TYR A 426 -13.93 18.94 0.68
CA TYR A 426 -13.84 19.80 -0.48
C TYR A 426 -14.49 21.16 -0.26
N SER A 427 -13.97 22.18 -0.95
CA SER A 427 -14.72 23.40 -1.26
C SER A 427 -14.85 23.54 -2.78
N LEU A 428 -16.04 23.88 -3.27
CA LEU A 428 -16.23 24.33 -4.65
C LEU A 428 -16.03 25.85 -4.71
N THR A 429 -15.19 26.32 -5.64
CA THR A 429 -15.08 27.74 -5.97
C THR A 429 -15.49 28.00 -7.41
N VAL A 430 -16.20 29.11 -7.64
CA VAL A 430 -16.68 29.55 -8.96
C VAL A 430 -16.16 30.97 -9.18
N ASN A 431 -15.38 31.17 -10.24
CA ASN A 431 -14.69 32.43 -10.55
C ASN A 431 -13.88 32.99 -9.36
N GLY A 432 -13.31 32.10 -8.54
CA GLY A 432 -12.52 32.46 -7.35
C GLY A 432 -13.33 32.68 -6.06
N GLU A 433 -14.66 32.68 -6.11
CA GLU A 433 -15.52 32.79 -4.92
C GLU A 433 -15.95 31.41 -4.40
N VAL A 434 -16.02 31.23 -3.09
CA VAL A 434 -16.43 29.95 -2.48
C VAL A 434 -17.94 29.76 -2.62
N ALA A 435 -18.35 28.78 -3.42
CA ALA A 435 -19.75 28.38 -3.60
C ALA A 435 -20.27 27.54 -2.42
N GLY A 436 -19.37 26.76 -1.79
CA GLY A 436 -19.61 26.06 -0.53
C GLY A 436 -18.79 24.78 -0.39
N ASP A 437 -18.98 24.09 0.73
CA ASP A 437 -18.22 22.89 1.11
C ASP A 437 -19.03 21.61 0.93
N PHE A 438 -18.36 20.50 0.62
CA PHE A 438 -18.99 19.18 0.49
C PHE A 438 -18.01 18.04 0.83
N HIS A 439 -18.53 16.95 1.39
CA HIS A 439 -17.69 15.82 1.84
C HIS A 439 -17.36 14.85 0.71
N ASP A 440 -18.37 14.42 -0.02
CA ASP A 440 -18.26 13.29 -0.93
C ASP A 440 -18.19 13.77 -2.38
N TRP A 441 -17.28 13.18 -3.15
CA TRP A 441 -17.22 13.47 -4.58
C TRP A 441 -18.52 13.04 -5.27
N PRO A 442 -19.21 13.93 -6.00
CA PRO A 442 -20.45 13.58 -6.67
C PRO A 442 -20.26 12.43 -7.65
N LYS A 443 -21.17 11.45 -7.64
CA LYS A 443 -21.09 10.27 -8.52
C LYS A 443 -21.14 10.60 -10.01
N MET A 444 -21.73 11.74 -10.35
CA MET A 444 -21.86 12.24 -11.73
C MET A 444 -20.61 13.02 -12.20
N TRP A 445 -19.63 13.22 -11.32
CA TRP A 445 -18.40 13.92 -11.65
C TRP A 445 -17.29 12.94 -12.00
N GLU A 446 -16.67 13.15 -13.16
CA GLU A 446 -15.55 12.37 -13.64
C GLU A 446 -14.25 13.15 -13.42
N ARG A 447 -13.17 12.44 -13.06
CA ARG A 447 -11.82 13.00 -12.94
C ARG A 447 -10.95 12.43 -14.06
N GLU A 448 -10.18 13.31 -14.69
CA GLU A 448 -9.09 12.93 -15.61
C GLU A 448 -7.92 12.24 -14.90
#